data_AF-A0A7X8DRB2-F1
#
_entry.id   AF-A0A7X8DRB2-F1
#
_cell.length_a   1.000
_cell.length_b   1.000
_cell.length_c   1.000
_cell.angle_alpha   90.00
_cell.angle_beta   90.00
_cell.angle_gamma   90.00
#
_symmetry.space_group_name_H-M   'P 1'
#
loop_
_entity.id
_entity.type
_entity.pdbx_description
1 polymer ?
#
loop_
_entity_poly.entity_id
_entity_poly.type
_entity_poly.pdbx_seq_one_letter_code
_entity_poly.pdbx_strand_id
1 'polypeptide(L)'
;MKIDLSMDKNYYRFLMNDNDLDKLKDRNTVGNTAMSQSEVEDEKIKLLANEFASIFMNQMFKAMRATIPEGGLIDGGFAEEVFTDMLDNEISKQGVGQDGFNTIGRLLYQQLKRRE
;
A
#
# COMPACT_ATOMS: atom_id res chain seq x y z
N MET A 1 -11.28 -11.36 -37.29
CA MET A 1 -10.74 -10.49 -36.23
C MET A 1 -10.22 -11.42 -35.14
N LYS A 2 -8.90 -11.66 -35.06
CA LYS A 2 -8.32 -12.47 -33.99
C LYS A 2 -8.08 -11.50 -32.83
N ILE A 3 -8.83 -11.65 -31.75
CA ILE A 3 -8.54 -10.95 -30.50
C ILE A 3 -7.26 -11.60 -29.98
N ASP A 4 -6.16 -10.87 -30.05
CA ASP A 4 -4.90 -11.28 -29.46
C ASP A 4 -5.02 -11.13 -27.94
N LEU A 5 -5.11 -12.26 -27.24
CA LEU A 5 -5.10 -12.34 -25.77
C LEU A 5 -3.69 -12.57 -25.21
N SER A 6 -2.63 -12.36 -26.00
CA SER A 6 -1.27 -12.36 -25.46
C SER A 6 -1.06 -11.14 -24.56
N MET A 7 -1.48 -11.27 -23.31
CA MET A 7 -1.17 -10.31 -22.26
C MET A 7 0.35 -10.31 -22.07
N ASP A 8 0.96 -9.14 -22.16
CA ASP A 8 2.40 -8.96 -21.95
C ASP A 8 2.82 -9.61 -20.62
N LYS A 9 3.96 -10.30 -20.63
CA LYS A 9 4.50 -11.04 -19.48
C LYS A 9 4.73 -10.13 -18.27
N ASN A 10 4.84 -8.82 -18.51
CA ASN A 10 4.99 -7.80 -17.47
C ASN A 10 3.67 -7.34 -16.84
N TYR A 11 2.51 -7.66 -17.43
CA TYR A 11 1.20 -7.25 -16.91
C TYR A 11 0.95 -7.79 -15.49
N TYR A 12 1.19 -9.09 -15.28
CA TYR A 12 1.06 -9.69 -13.96
C TYR A 12 2.11 -9.15 -12.99
N ARG A 13 3.31 -8.79 -13.46
CA ARG A 13 4.33 -8.20 -12.61
C ARG A 13 3.98 -6.78 -12.17
N PHE A 14 3.31 -6.00 -13.02
CA PHE A 14 2.82 -4.67 -12.69
C PHE A 14 1.65 -4.71 -11.70
N LEU A 15 0.71 -5.65 -11.87
CA LEU A 15 -0.39 -5.86 -10.93
C LEU A 15 0.05 -6.46 -9.59
N MET A 16 1.16 -7.21 -9.58
CA MET A 16 1.73 -7.80 -8.36
C MET A 16 2.75 -6.89 -7.68
N ASN A 17 3.30 -5.89 -8.40
CA ASN A 17 4.21 -4.89 -7.86
C ASN A 17 3.42 -3.63 -7.52
N ASP A 18 2.84 -3.61 -6.33
CA ASP A 18 2.12 -2.46 -5.78
C ASP A 18 3.05 -1.31 -5.33
N ASN A 19 4.34 -1.35 -5.68
CA ASN A 19 5.29 -0.34 -5.24
C ASN A 19 5.10 0.96 -6.05
N ASP A 20 4.32 1.88 -5.48
CA ASP A 20 4.02 3.19 -6.07
C ASP A 20 5.27 4.04 -6.34
N LEU A 21 6.41 3.68 -5.74
CA LEU A 21 7.71 4.32 -5.96
C LEU A 21 8.24 4.14 -7.40
N ASP A 22 7.99 2.99 -8.03
CA ASP A 22 8.44 2.74 -9.40
C ASP A 22 7.56 3.50 -10.42
N LYS A 23 6.30 3.76 -10.07
CA LYS A 23 5.38 4.60 -10.88
C LYS A 23 5.85 6.06 -10.95
N LEU A 24 6.56 6.56 -9.93
CA LEU A 24 7.16 7.90 -9.96
C LEU A 24 8.39 7.98 -10.87
N LYS A 25 9.16 6.89 -11.00
CA LYS A 25 10.34 6.86 -11.88
C LYS A 25 9.93 6.88 -13.36
N ASP A 26 8.88 6.15 -13.72
CA ASP A 26 8.39 6.09 -15.10
C ASP A 26 7.74 7.41 -15.54
N ARG A 27 7.04 8.11 -14.63
CA ARG A 27 6.35 9.39 -14.92
C ARG A 27 7.31 10.52 -15.34
N ASN A 28 8.57 10.47 -14.90
CA ASN A 28 9.61 11.42 -15.30
C ASN A 28 10.06 11.26 -16.77
N THR A 29 9.77 10.12 -17.40
CA THR A 29 10.19 9.83 -18.79
C THR A 29 9.17 10.25 -19.84
N VAL A 30 7.90 10.48 -19.46
CA VAL A 30 6.80 10.81 -20.38
C VAL A 30 5.98 12.00 -19.86
N GLY A 31 6.34 13.22 -20.29
CA GLY A 31 5.40 14.36 -20.32
C GLY A 31 5.72 15.58 -19.43
N ASN A 32 6.55 16.48 -19.95
CA ASN A 32 6.36 17.94 -20.00
C ASN A 32 5.79 18.75 -18.80
N THR A 33 6.09 18.39 -17.55
CA THR A 33 6.08 19.35 -16.43
C THR A 33 7.25 19.01 -15.53
N ALA A 34 8.34 19.76 -15.65
CA ALA A 34 9.54 19.52 -14.86
C ALA A 34 9.26 19.89 -13.39
N MET A 35 8.82 18.90 -12.60
CA MET A 35 8.86 19.01 -11.14
C MET A 35 10.30 19.26 -10.72
N SER A 36 10.50 20.21 -9.81
CA SER A 36 11.79 20.45 -9.19
C SER A 36 12.24 19.17 -8.48
N GLN A 37 13.56 18.97 -8.40
CA GLN A 37 14.14 17.82 -7.70
C GLN A 37 13.61 17.71 -6.24
N SER A 38 13.36 18.85 -5.59
CA SER A 38 12.75 18.92 -4.27
C SER A 38 11.30 18.43 -4.21
N GLU A 39 10.48 18.66 -5.25
CA GLU A 39 9.10 18.17 -5.28
C GLU A 39 9.05 16.65 -5.51
N VAL A 40 9.98 16.12 -6.31
CA VAL A 40 10.12 14.67 -6.51
C VAL A 40 10.56 13.98 -5.22
N GLU A 41 11.49 14.58 -4.47
CA GLU A 41 11.91 14.10 -3.15
C GLU A 41 10.73 14.10 -2.16
N ASP A 42 9.96 15.18 -2.11
CA ASP A 42 8.82 15.34 -1.20
C ASP A 42 7.71 14.31 -1.47
N GLU A 43 7.40 14.05 -2.75
CA GLU A 43 6.46 12.99 -3.13
C GLU A 43 6.95 11.60 -2.72
N LYS A 44 8.24 11.30 -2.89
CA LYS A 44 8.81 10.02 -2.45
C LYS A 44 8.70 9.82 -0.95
N ILE A 45 9.03 10.86 -0.16
CA ILE A 45 8.91 10.80 1.31
C ILE A 45 7.47 10.55 1.72
N LYS A 46 6.51 11.22 1.05
CA LYS A 46 5.08 11.03 1.29
C LYS A 46 4.62 9.60 0.95
N LEU A 47 5.06 9.05 -0.18
CA LEU A 47 4.74 7.66 -0.55
C LEU A 47 5.30 6.66 0.46
N LEU A 48 6.57 6.81 0.84
CA LEU A 48 7.21 5.93 1.83
C LEU A 48 6.51 6.00 3.19
N ALA A 49 6.14 7.20 3.63
CA ALA A 49 5.40 7.39 4.87
C ALA A 49 4.04 6.68 4.83
N ASN A 50 3.34 6.74 3.70
CA ASN A 50 2.06 6.06 3.52
C ASN A 50 2.21 4.53 3.45
N GLU A 51 3.20 4.03 2.72
CA GLU A 51 3.49 2.60 2.63
C GLU A 51 3.79 2.02 4.02
N PHE A 52 4.64 2.69 4.79
CA PHE A 52 4.92 2.27 6.17
C PHE A 52 3.68 2.31 7.06
N ALA A 53 2.86 3.36 6.94
CA ALA A 53 1.60 3.45 7.69
C ALA A 53 0.66 2.28 7.35
N SER A 54 0.64 1.80 6.11
CA SER A 54 -0.19 0.66 5.69
C SER A 54 0.28 -0.65 6.35
N ILE A 55 1.59 -0.87 6.42
CA ILE A 55 2.17 -2.03 7.10
C ILE A 55 1.84 -1.98 8.60
N PHE A 56 2.01 -0.81 9.22
CA PHE A 56 1.69 -0.63 10.64
C PHE A 56 0.20 -0.91 10.92
N MET A 57 -0.70 -0.41 10.09
CA MET A 57 -2.14 -0.66 10.20
C MET A 57 -2.46 -2.15 10.07
N ASN A 58 -1.83 -2.86 9.12
CA ASN A 58 -2.02 -4.30 8.99
C ASN A 58 -1.58 -5.06 10.25
N GLN A 59 -0.42 -4.70 10.81
CA GLN A 59 0.06 -5.28 12.07
C GLN A 59 -0.89 -4.97 13.24
N MET A 60 -1.47 -3.77 13.27
CA MET A 60 -2.47 -3.40 14.28
C MET A 60 -3.73 -4.28 14.16
N PHE A 61 -4.26 -4.50 12.95
CA PHE A 61 -5.40 -5.38 12.73
C PHE A 61 -5.11 -6.82 13.17
N LYS A 62 -3.93 -7.34 12.82
CA LYS A 62 -3.48 -8.66 13.26
C LYS A 62 -3.39 -8.77 14.78
N ALA A 63 -2.81 -7.76 15.45
CA ALA A 63 -2.72 -7.75 16.90
C ALA A 63 -4.10 -7.68 17.57
N MET A 64 -5.03 -6.89 17.04
CA MET A 64 -6.41 -6.84 17.55
C MET A 64 -7.12 -8.19 17.38
N ARG A 65 -7.01 -8.85 16.22
CA ARG A 65 -7.63 -10.17 16.00
C ARG A 65 -7.05 -11.24 16.92
N ALA A 66 -5.75 -11.21 17.17
CA ALA A 66 -5.10 -12.13 18.10
C ALA A 66 -5.63 -12.03 19.55
N THR A 67 -6.30 -10.92 19.91
CA THR A 67 -6.96 -10.79 21.23
C THR A 67 -8.34 -11.45 21.30
N ILE A 68 -8.92 -11.84 20.17
CA ILE A 68 -10.22 -12.51 20.12
C ILE A 68 -9.96 -14.02 20.31
N PRO A 69 -10.48 -14.66 21.38
CA PRO A 69 -10.25 -16.07 21.62
C PRO A 69 -10.89 -16.91 20.53
N GLU A 70 -10.14 -17.90 20.02
CA GLU A 70 -10.67 -18.89 19.08
C GLU A 70 -11.63 -19.82 19.82
N GLY A 71 -12.88 -19.90 19.34
CA GLY A 71 -13.92 -20.65 20.05
C GLY A 71 -15.35 -20.33 19.65
N GLY A 72 -15.66 -20.46 18.35
CA GLY A 72 -17.03 -20.49 17.85
C GLY A 72 -17.48 -21.92 17.57
N LEU A 73 -18.79 -22.16 17.52
CA LEU A 73 -19.39 -23.43 17.02
C LEU A 73 -19.04 -23.72 15.55
N ILE A 74 -18.53 -22.71 14.82
CA ILE A 74 -18.05 -22.78 13.44
C ILE A 74 -16.70 -22.05 13.41
N ASP A 75 -15.69 -22.73 12.89
CA ASP A 75 -14.34 -22.23 12.61
C ASP A 75 -14.14 -22.28 11.08
N GLY A 76 -13.77 -21.16 10.45
CA GLY A 76 -13.50 -21.11 9.00
C GLY A 76 -12.10 -21.59 8.60
N GLY A 77 -11.26 -21.96 9.57
CA GLY A 77 -9.97 -22.63 9.40
C GLY A 77 -8.96 -21.82 8.58
N PHE A 78 -7.99 -22.51 7.99
CA PHE A 78 -6.89 -21.91 7.21
C PHE A 78 -7.37 -21.01 6.06
N ALA A 79 -8.50 -21.34 5.43
CA ALA A 79 -9.04 -20.52 4.35
C ALA A 79 -9.50 -19.14 4.87
N GLU A 80 -10.19 -19.10 6.01
CA GLU A 80 -10.61 -17.85 6.64
C GLU A 80 -9.42 -16.98 7.02
N GLU A 81 -8.37 -17.57 7.60
CA GLU A 81 -7.13 -16.85 7.93
C GLU A 81 -6.52 -16.19 6.70
N VAL A 82 -6.37 -16.93 5.61
CA VAL A 82 -5.76 -16.42 4.37
C VAL A 82 -6.60 -15.29 3.77
N PHE A 83 -7.92 -15.45 3.67
CA PHE A 83 -8.79 -14.40 3.13
C PHE A 83 -8.86 -13.18 4.04
N THR A 84 -8.82 -13.39 5.36
CA THR A 84 -8.76 -12.33 6.35
C THR A 84 -7.47 -11.53 6.23
N ASP A 85 -6.33 -12.20 6.11
CA ASP A 85 -5.05 -11.55 5.92
C ASP A 85 -5.02 -10.74 4.62
N MET A 86 -5.58 -11.27 3.53
CA MET A 86 -5.71 -10.52 2.28
C MET A 86 -6.60 -9.29 2.43
N LEU A 87 -7.74 -9.44 3.12
CA LEU A 87 -8.67 -8.34 3.39
C LEU A 87 -8.01 -7.24 4.24
N ASP A 88 -7.35 -7.61 5.33
CA ASP A 88 -6.70 -6.68 6.25
C ASP A 88 -5.54 -5.93 5.53
N ASN A 89 -4.87 -6.59 4.58
CA ASN A 89 -3.86 -5.94 3.73
C ASN A 89 -4.47 -4.86 2.82
N GLU A 90 -5.57 -5.18 2.14
CA GLU A 90 -6.21 -4.24 1.22
C GLU A 90 -6.85 -3.05 1.97
N ILE A 91 -7.52 -3.32 3.09
CA ILE A 91 -8.06 -2.28 3.98
C ILE A 91 -6.95 -1.36 4.46
N SER A 92 -5.79 -1.91 4.84
CA SER A 92 -4.67 -1.11 5.31
C SER A 92 -4.08 -0.22 4.20
N LYS A 93 -4.00 -0.73 2.97
CA LYS A 93 -3.55 0.06 1.81
C LYS A 93 -4.53 1.19 1.45
N GLN A 94 -5.81 0.86 1.33
CA GLN A 94 -6.87 1.83 0.99
C GLN A 94 -7.05 2.88 2.10
N GLY A 95 -6.94 2.46 3.36
CA GLY A 95 -7.24 3.28 4.53
C GLY A 95 -6.26 4.43 4.75
N VAL A 96 -4.98 4.25 4.43
CA VAL A 96 -3.94 5.29 4.67
C VAL A 96 -4.18 6.55 3.84
N GLY A 97 -4.81 6.43 2.67
CA GLY A 97 -5.22 7.57 1.85
C GLY A 97 -6.51 8.26 2.29
N GLN A 98 -7.29 7.63 3.19
CA GLN A 98 -8.56 8.16 3.68
C GLN A 98 -8.40 8.93 4.98
N ASP A 99 -9.26 9.94 5.19
CA ASP A 99 -9.15 10.92 6.28
C ASP A 99 -9.07 10.30 7.69
N GLY A 100 -9.65 9.10 7.89
CA GLY A 100 -9.64 8.40 9.17
C GLY A 100 -8.27 7.88 9.63
N PHE A 101 -7.39 7.46 8.70
CA PHE A 101 -6.10 6.83 9.04
C PHE A 101 -4.86 7.58 8.48
N ASN A 102 -5.08 8.63 7.69
CA ASN A 102 -4.04 9.51 7.15
C ASN A 102 -3.17 10.18 8.26
N THR A 103 -3.67 10.27 9.49
CA THR A 103 -2.91 10.90 10.59
C THR A 103 -1.57 10.22 10.86
N ILE A 104 -1.48 8.90 10.75
CA ILE A 104 -0.22 8.17 10.95
C ILE A 104 0.78 8.47 9.84
N GLY A 105 0.36 8.41 8.57
CA GLY A 105 1.20 8.73 7.41
C GLY A 105 1.70 10.18 7.45
N ARG A 106 0.83 11.12 7.81
CA ARG A 106 1.20 12.54 7.97
C ARG A 106 2.21 12.77 9.10
N LEU A 107 2.05 12.10 10.25
CA LEU A 107 3.01 12.19 11.35
C LEU A 107 4.38 11.65 10.93
N LEU A 108 4.41 10.51 10.24
CA LEU A 108 5.66 9.93 9.71
C LEU A 108 6.33 10.85 8.69
N TYR A 109 5.56 11.40 7.76
CA TYR A 109 6.06 12.38 6.78
C TYR A 109 6.68 13.59 7.49
N GLN A 110 6.03 14.15 8.51
CA GLN A 110 6.57 15.28 9.29
C GLN A 110 7.87 14.91 10.03
N GLN A 111 7.96 13.69 10.57
CA GLN A 111 9.18 13.20 11.23
C GLN A 111 10.34 13.05 10.27
N LEU A 112 10.09 12.47 9.08
CA LEU A 112 11.10 12.27 8.05
C LEU A 112 11.59 13.61 7.50
N LYS A 113 10.67 14.52 7.18
CA LYS A 113 10.98 15.86 6.67
C LYS A 113 11.75 16.74 7.65
N ARG A 114 11.61 16.52 8.96
CA ARG A 114 12.36 17.25 9.99
C ARG A 114 13.78 16.70 10.17
N ARG A 115 14.02 15.46 9.74
CA ARG A 115 15.33 14.79 9.88
C ARG A 115 16.23 14.94 8.66
N GLU A 116 15.68 15.34 7.52
CA GLU A 116 16.44 15.94 6.41
C GLU A 116 16.70 17.42 6.68
#